data_AF-A0A349H4J3-F1
#
_entry.id   AF-A0A349H4J3-F1
#
_cell.length_a   1.000
_cell.length_b   1.000
_cell.length_c   1.000
_cell.angle_alpha   90.00
_cell.angle_beta   90.00
_cell.angle_gamma   90.00
#
_symmetry.space_group_name_H-M   'P 1'
#
loop_
_entity.id
_entity.type
_entity.pdbx_description
1 polymer ?
#
loop_
_entity_poly.entity_id
_entity_poly.type
_entity_poly.pdbx_seq_one_letter_code
_entity_poly.pdbx_strand_id
1 'polypeptide(L)'
;MNLRTQTDTDSPLALELFQPKPNVLYSLDTAAHLAEVPRRSLLIYWRAGLIQPVLQSPNKVPVFTEEAIRTVRRGEHLRTVHGLDVTWIKTLFDLLEEVERLRAEVRFMRERG
;
A
#
# COMPACT_ATOMS: atom_id res chain seq x y z
N MET A 1 24.22 -34.29 -37.37
CA MET A 1 23.06 -33.40 -37.58
C MET A 1 22.36 -33.28 -36.23
N ASN A 2 22.71 -32.25 -35.45
CA ASN A 2 22.23 -32.07 -34.06
C ASN A 2 21.33 -30.84 -34.01
N LEU A 3 20.04 -31.02 -33.70
CA LEU A 3 19.18 -29.91 -33.26
C LEU A 3 19.57 -29.57 -31.82
N ARG A 4 20.36 -28.51 -31.66
CA ARG A 4 20.41 -27.77 -30.40
C ARG A 4 19.11 -26.97 -30.31
N THR A 5 18.29 -27.31 -29.33
CA THR A 5 17.18 -26.49 -28.84
C THR A 5 17.69 -25.10 -28.52
N GLN A 6 17.38 -24.13 -29.39
CA GLN A 6 17.66 -22.73 -29.14
C GLN A 6 16.53 -22.18 -28.26
N THR A 7 16.93 -21.85 -27.04
CA THR A 7 16.21 -21.01 -26.09
C THR A 7 15.90 -19.66 -26.74
N ASP A 8 14.63 -19.32 -26.86
CA ASP A 8 14.20 -17.93 -27.06
C ASP A 8 12.77 -17.76 -26.56
N THR A 9 12.65 -17.44 -25.28
CA THR A 9 11.49 -16.69 -24.78
C THR A 9 11.93 -15.82 -23.60
N ASP A 10 13.03 -15.08 -23.78
CA ASP A 10 13.23 -13.84 -23.04
C ASP A 10 12.15 -12.88 -23.54
N SER A 11 11.11 -12.69 -22.74
CA SER A 11 10.12 -11.64 -22.96
C SER A 11 10.61 -10.39 -22.21
N PRO A 12 11.13 -9.35 -22.88
CA PRO A 12 11.73 -8.18 -22.24
C PRO A 12 10.69 -7.17 -21.72
N LEU A 13 9.42 -7.55 -21.65
CA LEU A 13 8.29 -6.67 -21.30
C LEU A 13 7.42 -7.25 -20.19
N ALA A 14 8.00 -8.07 -19.30
CA ALA A 14 7.41 -8.20 -17.98
C ALA A 14 7.51 -6.81 -17.32
N LEU A 15 6.38 -6.09 -17.24
CA LEU A 15 6.29 -4.88 -16.44
C LEU A 15 6.69 -5.28 -15.02
N GLU A 16 7.94 -5.01 -14.64
CA GLU A 16 8.38 -5.20 -13.27
C GLU A 16 7.52 -4.28 -12.41
N LEU A 17 6.58 -4.90 -11.70
CA LEU A 17 5.64 -4.22 -10.85
C LEU A 17 6.46 -3.60 -9.72
N PHE A 18 6.85 -2.33 -9.89
CA PHE A 18 7.78 -1.66 -8.99
C PHE A 18 7.20 -1.71 -7.59
N GLN A 19 7.88 -2.46 -6.71
CA GLN A 19 7.46 -2.58 -5.33
C GLN A 19 8.03 -1.39 -4.53
N PRO A 20 7.21 -0.74 -3.70
CA PRO A 20 7.75 0.19 -2.73
C PRO A 20 8.79 -0.51 -1.86
N LYS A 21 9.93 0.15 -1.66
CA LYS A 21 11.04 -0.30 -0.84
C LYS A 21 10.78 0.07 0.63
N PRO A 22 11.20 -0.79 1.57
CA PRO A 22 11.06 -0.50 2.99
C PRO A 22 11.90 0.71 3.39
N ASN A 23 11.37 1.50 4.33
CA ASN A 23 12.01 2.70 4.89
C ASN A 23 12.30 3.83 3.89
N VAL A 24 11.69 3.81 2.71
CA VAL A 24 11.75 4.91 1.74
C VAL A 24 10.48 5.75 1.82
N LEU A 25 10.64 7.07 1.75
CA LEU A 25 9.55 8.02 1.68
C LEU A 25 9.33 8.45 0.22
N TYR A 26 8.08 8.40 -0.21
CA TYR A 26 7.66 8.65 -1.57
C TYR A 26 6.89 9.95 -1.70
N SER A 27 7.14 10.73 -2.75
CA SER A 27 6.31 11.89 -3.06
C SER A 27 4.88 11.46 -3.36
N LEU A 28 3.92 12.40 -3.34
CA LEU A 28 2.53 12.13 -3.73
C LEU A 28 2.41 11.51 -5.13
N ASP A 29 3.17 12.01 -6.11
CA ASP A 29 3.15 11.47 -7.49
C ASP A 29 3.71 10.06 -7.54
N THR A 30 4.85 9.83 -6.90
CA THR A 30 5.46 8.50 -6.88
C THR A 30 4.57 7.53 -6.12
N ALA A 31 4.04 7.90 -4.96
CA ALA A 31 3.15 7.04 -4.19
C ALA A 31 1.88 6.66 -4.95
N ALA A 32 1.28 7.59 -5.71
CA ALA A 32 0.12 7.30 -6.54
C ALA A 32 0.45 6.34 -7.68
N HIS A 33 1.58 6.57 -8.36
CA HIS A 33 2.07 5.68 -9.40
C HIS A 33 2.34 4.27 -8.86
N LEU A 34 3.02 4.16 -7.71
CA LEU A 34 3.29 2.89 -7.06
C LEU A 34 2.02 2.21 -6.56
N ALA A 35 1.04 2.97 -6.07
CA ALA A 35 -0.24 2.39 -5.67
C ALA A 35 -1.13 1.99 -6.86
N GLU A 36 -0.71 2.27 -8.10
CA GLU A 36 -1.49 2.03 -9.33
C GLU A 36 -2.84 2.75 -9.31
N VAL A 37 -2.89 3.93 -8.70
CA VAL A 37 -4.11 4.75 -8.61
C VAL A 37 -3.89 6.15 -9.17
N PRO A 38 -4.96 6.81 -9.63
CA PRO A 38 -4.91 8.24 -9.91
C PRO A 38 -4.46 9.02 -8.66
N ARG A 39 -3.64 10.07 -8.85
CA ARG A 39 -3.21 10.99 -7.77
C ARG A 39 -4.39 11.47 -6.91
N ARG A 40 -5.53 11.74 -7.55
CA ARG A 40 -6.77 12.16 -6.88
C ARG A 40 -7.29 11.10 -5.89
N SER A 41 -7.19 9.81 -6.21
CA SER A 41 -7.61 8.73 -5.32
C SER A 41 -6.75 8.70 -4.06
N LEU A 42 -5.43 8.85 -4.18
CA LEU A 42 -4.54 8.91 -3.03
C LEU A 42 -4.89 10.08 -2.09
N LEU A 43 -5.20 11.25 -2.65
CA LEU A 43 -5.69 12.40 -1.88
C LEU A 43 -7.03 12.12 -1.18
N ILE A 44 -7.94 11.37 -1.81
CA ILE A 44 -9.21 10.97 -1.19
C ILE A 44 -8.95 10.08 0.03
N TYR A 45 -8.08 9.07 -0.11
CA TYR A 45 -7.72 8.18 1.00
C TYR A 45 -7.01 8.91 2.14
N TRP A 46 -6.12 9.85 1.83
CA TRP A 46 -5.51 10.71 2.84
C TRP A 46 -6.56 11.56 3.57
N ARG A 47 -7.45 12.23 2.83
CA ARG A 47 -8.49 13.08 3.43
C ARG A 47 -9.51 12.29 4.24
N ALA A 48 -9.77 11.04 3.88
CA ALA A 48 -10.58 10.10 4.66
C ALA A 48 -9.84 9.55 5.90
N GLY A 49 -8.55 9.85 6.03
CA GLY A 49 -7.71 9.42 7.13
C GLY A 49 -7.19 7.99 7.02
N LEU A 50 -7.49 7.27 5.92
CA LEU A 50 -7.05 5.89 5.71
C LEU A 50 -5.53 5.77 5.64
N ILE A 51 -4.87 6.80 5.12
CA ILE A 51 -3.42 6.94 5.15
C ILE A 51 -3.05 8.28 5.74
N GLN A 52 -1.91 8.35 6.39
CA GLN A 52 -1.32 9.60 6.87
C GLN A 52 0.06 9.80 6.24
N PRO A 53 0.32 10.95 5.60
CA PRO A 53 1.66 11.27 5.14
C PRO A 53 2.56 11.63 6.32
N VAL A 54 3.86 11.42 6.12
CA VAL A 54 4.90 12.10 6.90
C VAL A 54 5.09 13.49 6.28
N LEU A 55 5.07 14.54 7.09
CA LEU A 55 5.32 15.90 6.61
C LEU A 55 6.82 16.20 6.65
N GLN A 56 7.45 16.27 5.49
CA GLN A 56 8.89 16.53 5.39
C GLN A 56 9.19 18.03 5.58
N SER A 57 9.98 18.35 6.60
CA SER A 57 10.54 19.68 6.84
C SER A 57 11.57 20.05 5.75
N PRO A 58 11.76 21.36 5.44
CA PRO A 58 11.16 22.53 6.09
C PRO A 58 9.77 22.92 5.55
N ASN A 59 9.39 22.44 4.37
CA ASN A 59 8.23 22.95 3.63
C ASN A 59 6.93 22.17 3.92
N LYS A 60 6.94 21.24 4.88
CA LYS A 60 5.82 20.35 5.22
C LYS A 60 5.25 19.61 4.00
N VAL A 61 6.13 19.18 3.09
CA VAL A 61 5.72 18.45 1.88
C VAL A 61 5.27 17.05 2.31
N PRO A 62 4.05 16.61 1.93
CA PRO A 62 3.57 15.28 2.27
C PRO A 62 4.34 14.22 1.50
N VAL A 63 4.93 13.28 2.23
CA VAL A 63 5.57 12.08 1.69
C VAL A 63 4.97 10.84 2.35
N PHE A 64 4.96 9.73 1.62
CA PHE A 64 4.21 8.52 1.98
C PHE A 64 5.16 7.34 2.16
N THR A 65 4.85 6.48 3.13
CA THR A 65 5.61 5.25 3.39
C THR A 65 5.16 4.13 2.46
N GLU A 66 5.95 3.05 2.42
CA GLU A 66 5.54 1.79 1.79
C GLU A 66 4.17 1.29 2.32
N GLU A 67 3.94 1.36 3.64
CA GLU A 67 2.69 0.87 4.23
C GLU A 67 1.48 1.70 3.76
N ALA A 68 1.64 3.01 3.59
CA ALA A 68 0.59 3.85 3.01
C ALA A 68 0.26 3.40 1.57
N ILE A 69 1.28 3.08 0.75
CA ILE A 69 1.10 2.59 -0.62
C ILE A 69 0.38 1.23 -0.62
N ARG A 70 0.78 0.28 0.24
CA ARG A 70 0.14 -1.03 0.37
C ARG A 70 -1.32 -0.90 0.82
N THR A 71 -1.60 0.02 1.74
CA THR A 71 -2.95 0.30 2.22
C THR A 71 -3.84 0.91 1.15
N VAL A 72 -3.33 1.83 0.32
CA VAL A 72 -4.08 2.35 -0.85
C VAL A 72 -4.38 1.26 -1.86
N ARG A 73 -3.41 0.38 -2.19
CA ARG A 73 -3.64 -0.74 -3.12
C ARG A 73 -4.77 -1.65 -2.62
N ARG A 74 -4.75 -2.02 -1.33
CA ARG A 74 -5.82 -2.84 -0.72
C ARG A 74 -7.16 -2.10 -0.72
N GLY A 75 -7.18 -0.83 -0.34
CA GLY A 75 -8.39 -0.02 -0.34
C GLY A 75 -9.00 0.16 -1.73
N GLU A 76 -8.18 0.39 -2.75
CA GLU A 76 -8.64 0.54 -4.13
C GLU A 76 -9.19 -0.77 -4.68
N HIS A 77 -8.55 -1.90 -4.37
CA HIS A 77 -9.08 -3.22 -4.72
C HIS A 77 -10.46 -3.45 -4.09
N LEU A 78 -10.64 -3.14 -2.81
CA LEU A 78 -11.95 -3.24 -2.15
C LEU A 78 -13.00 -2.32 -2.78
N ARG A 79 -12.62 -1.09 -3.13
CA ARG A 79 -13.51 -0.11 -3.77
C ARG A 79 -13.96 -0.57 -5.15
N THR A 80 -13.03 -1.08 -5.96
CA THR A 80 -13.26 -1.42 -7.37
C THR A 80 -13.90 -2.79 -7.56
N VAL A 81 -13.52 -3.78 -6.76
CA VAL A 81 -14.01 -5.16 -6.89
C VAL A 81 -15.29 -5.38 -6.08
N HIS A 82 -15.39 -4.80 -4.88
CA HIS A 82 -16.53 -5.01 -3.99
C HIS A 82 -17.49 -3.82 -3.90
N GLY A 83 -17.22 -2.73 -4.63
CA GLY A 83 -18.08 -1.55 -4.66
C GLY A 83 -18.19 -0.80 -3.33
N LEU A 84 -17.24 -1.01 -2.42
CA LEU A 84 -17.25 -0.38 -1.10
C LEU A 84 -16.88 1.10 -1.19
N ASP A 85 -17.62 1.94 -0.49
CA ASP A 85 -17.25 3.35 -0.35
C ASP A 85 -16.01 3.52 0.54
N VAL A 86 -15.27 4.62 0.34
CA VAL A 86 -14.04 4.94 1.06
C VAL A 86 -14.27 5.04 2.56
N THR A 87 -15.41 5.55 3.01
CA THR A 87 -15.74 5.61 4.45
C THR A 87 -15.87 4.21 5.04
N TRP A 88 -16.56 3.30 4.34
CA TRP A 88 -16.67 1.90 4.78
C TRP A 88 -15.31 1.19 4.79
N ILE A 89 -14.48 1.44 3.79
CA ILE A 89 -13.10 0.92 3.73
C ILE A 89 -12.30 1.41 4.94
N LYS A 90 -12.40 2.70 5.30
CA LYS A 90 -11.74 3.24 6.50
C LYS A 90 -12.20 2.53 7.77
N THR A 91 -13.50 2.39 7.98
CA THR A 91 -14.05 1.70 9.16
C THR A 91 -13.56 0.26 9.24
N LEU A 92 -13.50 -0.47 8.12
CA LEU A 92 -12.98 -1.83 8.10
C LEU A 92 -11.51 -1.90 8.51
N PHE A 93 -10.67 -1.00 7.98
CA PHE A 93 -9.24 -0.96 8.32
C PHE A 93 -9.01 -0.63 9.79
N ASP A 94 -9.78 0.31 10.35
CA ASP A 94 -9.69 0.68 11.77
C ASP A 94 -10.04 -0.49 12.69
N LEU A 95 -11.08 -1.24 12.34
CA LEU A 95 -11.47 -2.44 13.08
C LEU A 95 -10.39 -3.52 13.01
N LEU A 96 -9.75 -3.70 11.84
CA LEU A 96 -8.64 -4.66 11.70
C LEU A 96 -7.43 -4.24 12.54
N GLU A 97 -7.10 -2.96 12.55
CA GLU A 97 -6.02 -2.41 13.38
C GLU A 97 -6.31 -2.61 14.88
N GLU A 98 -7.54 -2.32 15.30
CA GLU A 98 -8.00 -2.53 16.68
C GLU A 98 -7.90 -4.00 17.10
N VAL A 99 -8.33 -4.92 16.23
CA VAL A 99 -8.23 -6.37 16.47
C VAL A 99 -6.77 -6.80 16.61
N GLU A 100 -5.87 -6.31 15.77
CA GLU A 100 -4.44 -6.63 15.88
C GLU A 100 -3.80 -6.06 17.15
N ARG A 101 -4.20 -4.86 17.57
CA ARG A 101 -3.78 -4.27 18.84
C ARG A 101 -4.20 -5.14 20.02
N LEU A 102 -5.49 -5.53 20.08
CA LEU A 102 -6.02 -6.37 21.16
C LEU A 102 -5.35 -7.75 21.19
N ARG A 103 -5.08 -8.34 20.02
CA ARG A 103 -4.32 -9.60 19.93
C ARG A 103 -2.90 -9.46 20.46
N ALA A 104 -2.23 -8.34 20.18
CA ALA A 104 -0.89 -8.08 20.71
C ALA A 104 -0.89 -7.93 22.23
N GLU A 105 -1.89 -7.24 22.79
CA GLU A 105 -2.06 -7.10 24.24
C GLU A 105 -2.29 -8.45 24.94
N VAL A 106 -3.16 -9.30 24.39
CA VAL A 106 -3.39 -10.64 24.93
C VAL A 106 -2.12 -11.50 24.89
N ARG A 107 -1.34 -11.45 23.79
CA ARG A 107 -0.05 -12.15 23.70
C ARG A 107 0.93 -11.66 24.76
N PHE A 108 1.06 -10.35 24.91
CA PHE A 108 1.92 -9.73 25.91
C PHE A 108 1.55 -10.14 27.34
N MET A 109 0.25 -10.19 27.66
CA MET A 109 -0.21 -10.66 28.98
C MET A 109 0.11 -12.14 29.22
N ARG A 110 -0.02 -12.99 28.19
CA ARG A 110 0.30 -14.43 28.29
C ARG A 110 1.80 -14.72 28.43
N GLU A 111 2.67 -13.87 27.90
CA GLU A 111 4.13 -14.02 28.01
C GLU A 111 4.66 -13.55 29.38
N ARG A 112 3.86 -12.81 30.15
CA ARG A 112 4.24 -12.24 31.46
C ARG A 112 3.64 -12.97 32.66
N GLY A 113 2.70 -13.89 32.46
CA GLY A 113 2.05 -14.69 33.51
C GLY A 113 2.54 -16.13 33.47
#